data_AF-A0AB38BT16-F1
#
_entry.id   AF-A0AB38BT16-F1
#
_cell.length_a   1.000
_cell.length_b   1.000
_cell.length_c   1.000
_cell.angle_alpha   90.00
_cell.angle_beta   90.00
_cell.angle_gamma   90.00
#
_symmetry.space_group_name_H-M   'P 1'
#
loop_
_entity.id
_entity.type
_entity.pdbx_description
1 polymer ?
#
loop_
_entity_poly.entity_id
_entity_poly.type
_entity_poly.pdbx_seq_one_letter_code
_entity_poly.pdbx_strand_id
1 'polypeptide(L)'
;MRPAMNPIRNSPSFIPPAHSTATQAPSSGTALHSAVVSRDSKAVARLRNEGARANKLDAQGHSPLDVLDTMRDIDERSRSSLRMALLQSLNPTAPLGYTKPEALHGTPWGLEILQSGALRGGVNDAKGGTQSLEGKVFFSDRTRESASAETTRADLRSKPRVYAKGEGIHPSNAYSRAQQHRMAQVILHALDNGRSLSTNELAPSIEVSSPETLHIEGAAWLQRLLHAGYINKLGGLPFINAPLGEHLDTLKLPGSIELRVDGQVKKLRGEELNRFYHQAASELQRSLENGKAPYLGLLNKGAIVPLVFGFEKINNLSTHEIKLRSKTTQHSYQDTEHPLAGSPENGGKLKEVEVRSLGDFATLCLGCAVKGFELPANIVVRVKGQKSEKAQYLDAQQIQAFRQNLAAQVAEQAKGKPLGALPLHQLQDINSQLRAGDLRAWTKV
;
A
#
# COMPACT_ATOMS: atom_id res chain seq x y z
N MET A 1 17.55 -2.74 -58.03
CA MET A 1 18.33 -3.39 -56.96
C MET A 1 17.48 -3.42 -55.70
N ARG A 2 17.04 -4.61 -55.28
CA ARG A 2 16.33 -4.86 -54.01
C ARG A 2 17.38 -5.25 -52.96
N PRO A 3 17.33 -4.76 -51.72
CA PRO A 3 17.99 -5.41 -50.59
C PRO A 3 17.06 -6.43 -49.94
N ALA A 4 17.65 -7.55 -49.55
CA ALA A 4 17.02 -8.77 -49.10
C ALA A 4 16.36 -8.68 -47.71
N MET A 5 15.21 -9.34 -47.59
CA MET A 5 14.63 -9.75 -46.32
C MET A 5 15.53 -10.82 -45.67
N ASN A 6 16.01 -10.57 -44.45
CA ASN A 6 16.51 -11.63 -43.59
C ASN A 6 15.34 -12.27 -42.84
N PRO A 7 15.27 -13.61 -42.75
CA PRO A 7 14.16 -14.31 -42.10
C PRO A 7 14.20 -14.17 -40.57
N ILE A 8 13.01 -14.02 -40.00
CA ILE A 8 12.75 -14.03 -38.55
C ILE A 8 13.19 -15.39 -38.00
N ARG A 9 14.06 -15.34 -36.99
CA ARG A 9 14.53 -16.50 -36.23
C ARG A 9 13.33 -17.08 -35.46
N ASN A 10 12.87 -18.26 -35.85
CA ASN A 10 11.82 -19.00 -35.13
C ASN A 10 12.27 -19.28 -33.69
N SER A 11 11.55 -18.70 -32.73
CA SER A 11 11.58 -19.14 -31.33
C SER A 11 11.04 -20.58 -31.25
N PRO A 12 11.64 -21.48 -30.46
CA PRO A 12 11.11 -22.84 -30.33
C PRO A 12 9.73 -22.79 -29.67
N SER A 13 8.71 -23.23 -30.42
CA SER A 13 7.38 -23.52 -29.91
C SER A 13 7.48 -24.60 -28.84
N PHE A 14 7.39 -24.22 -27.57
CA PHE A 14 7.18 -25.19 -26.50
C PHE A 14 5.69 -25.58 -26.50
N ILE A 15 5.34 -26.54 -27.35
CA ILE A 15 4.06 -27.25 -27.25
C ILE A 15 4.23 -28.20 -26.06
N PRO A 16 3.45 -28.06 -24.98
CA PRO A 16 3.49 -29.03 -23.89
C PRO A 16 3.02 -30.40 -24.43
N PRO A 17 3.66 -31.51 -24.03
CA PRO A 17 3.21 -32.83 -24.48
C PRO A 17 1.77 -33.08 -24.03
N ALA A 18 0.95 -33.55 -24.96
CA ALA A 18 -0.39 -34.05 -24.67
C ALA A 18 -0.26 -35.23 -23.70
N HIS A 19 -0.75 -35.05 -22.46
CA HIS A 19 -0.77 -36.11 -21.48
C HIS A 19 -1.89 -37.10 -21.80
N SER A 20 -1.49 -38.30 -22.24
CA SER A 20 -2.31 -39.51 -22.22
C SER A 20 -2.85 -39.77 -20.81
N THR A 21 -4.10 -40.22 -20.74
CA THR A 21 -4.80 -40.65 -19.53
C THR A 21 -4.11 -41.85 -18.90
N ALA A 22 -3.30 -41.60 -17.86
CA ALA A 22 -2.88 -42.61 -16.91
C ALA A 22 -3.52 -42.30 -15.55
N THR A 23 -4.31 -43.24 -15.07
CA THR A 23 -4.89 -43.26 -13.72
C THR A 23 -3.75 -43.15 -12.70
N GLN A 24 -3.54 -41.96 -12.14
CA GLN A 24 -2.50 -41.73 -11.14
C GLN A 24 -2.92 -42.32 -9.79
N ALA A 25 -2.07 -43.19 -9.24
CA ALA A 25 -2.14 -43.62 -7.86
C ALA A 25 -1.98 -42.41 -6.91
N PRO A 26 -2.67 -42.38 -5.75
CA PRO A 26 -2.63 -41.23 -4.85
C PRO A 26 -1.21 -41.02 -4.32
N SER A 27 -0.62 -39.88 -4.64
CA SER A 27 0.64 -39.44 -4.04
C SER A 27 0.46 -39.23 -2.53
N SER A 28 1.53 -39.43 -1.76
CA SER A 28 1.56 -39.26 -0.31
C SER A 28 1.44 -37.78 0.08
N GLY A 29 0.26 -37.20 -0.09
CA GLY A 29 -0.10 -35.91 0.47
C GLY A 29 -0.11 -35.96 2.00
N THR A 30 0.01 -34.81 2.65
CA THR A 30 -0.25 -34.73 4.10
C THR A 30 -1.70 -35.13 4.39
N ALA A 31 -2.04 -35.50 5.63
CA ALA A 31 -3.40 -35.88 6.02
C ALA A 31 -4.48 -34.88 5.56
N LEU A 32 -4.12 -33.58 5.45
CA LEU A 32 -5.01 -32.54 4.96
C LEU A 32 -5.32 -32.65 3.46
N HIS A 33 -4.35 -33.07 2.63
CA HIS A 33 -4.57 -33.32 1.19
C HIS A 33 -5.47 -34.55 1.00
N SER A 34 -5.22 -35.63 1.74
CA SER A 34 -6.04 -36.84 1.70
C SER A 34 -7.50 -36.54 2.07
N ALA A 35 -7.74 -35.72 3.12
CA ALA A 35 -9.08 -35.31 3.51
C ALA A 35 -9.81 -34.51 2.40
N VAL A 36 -9.09 -33.67 1.65
CA VAL A 36 -9.65 -32.95 0.49
C VAL A 36 -10.03 -33.92 -0.63
N VAL A 37 -9.13 -34.85 -0.99
CA VAL A 37 -9.37 -35.86 -2.03
C VAL A 37 -10.57 -36.75 -1.66
N SER A 38 -10.68 -37.14 -0.39
CA SER A 38 -11.80 -37.91 0.15
C SER A 38 -13.10 -37.11 0.34
N ARG A 39 -13.11 -35.81 -0.01
CA ARG A 39 -14.26 -34.91 0.11
C ARG A 39 -14.80 -34.74 1.53
N ASP A 40 -13.96 -34.97 2.54
CA ASP A 40 -14.35 -34.91 3.95
C ASP A 40 -14.07 -33.52 4.54
N SER A 41 -15.04 -32.61 4.36
CA SER A 41 -14.96 -31.25 4.91
C SER A 41 -14.87 -31.20 6.44
N LYS A 42 -15.40 -32.20 7.15
CA LYS A 42 -15.32 -32.29 8.61
C LYS A 42 -13.91 -32.66 9.05
N ALA A 43 -13.28 -33.64 8.40
CA ALA A 43 -11.88 -33.97 8.64
C ALA A 43 -10.95 -32.80 8.31
N VAL A 44 -11.19 -32.08 7.20
CA VAL A 44 -10.44 -30.85 6.86
C VAL A 44 -10.55 -29.82 7.99
N ALA A 45 -11.76 -29.53 8.46
CA ALA A 45 -11.98 -28.56 9.54
C ALA A 45 -11.28 -28.99 10.83
N ARG A 46 -11.40 -30.27 11.23
CA ARG A 46 -10.72 -30.84 12.40
C ARG A 46 -9.20 -30.69 12.31
N LEU A 47 -8.60 -31.15 11.22
CA LEU A 47 -7.14 -31.08 11.00
C LEU A 47 -6.63 -29.64 11.06
N ARG A 48 -7.37 -28.67 10.52
CA ARG A 48 -6.99 -27.25 10.61
C ARG A 48 -7.05 -26.71 12.03
N ASN A 49 -8.05 -27.11 12.81
CA ASN A 49 -8.14 -26.75 14.24
C ASN A 49 -7.00 -27.38 15.06
N GLU A 50 -6.52 -28.56 14.66
CA GLU A 50 -5.34 -29.23 15.21
C GLU A 50 -4.00 -28.61 14.73
N GLY A 51 -4.04 -27.58 13.88
CA GLY A 51 -2.85 -26.84 13.44
C GLY A 51 -2.31 -27.22 12.06
N ALA A 52 -2.98 -28.13 11.33
CA ALA A 52 -2.60 -28.44 9.96
C ALA A 52 -2.72 -27.19 9.06
N ARG A 53 -1.64 -26.86 8.36
CA ARG A 53 -1.57 -25.64 7.56
C ARG A 53 -2.11 -25.87 6.15
N ALA A 54 -3.14 -25.11 5.77
CA ALA A 54 -3.74 -25.14 4.43
C ALA A 54 -2.84 -24.58 3.31
N ASN A 55 -1.62 -24.11 3.64
CA ASN A 55 -0.63 -23.64 2.68
C ASN A 55 0.56 -24.58 2.50
N LYS A 56 0.57 -25.74 3.20
CA LYS A 56 1.64 -26.73 3.07
C LYS A 56 1.50 -27.45 1.72
N LEU A 57 2.61 -27.65 1.04
CA LEU A 57 2.66 -28.26 -0.28
C LEU A 57 2.85 -29.77 -0.16
N ASP A 58 2.26 -30.52 -1.08
CA ASP A 58 2.55 -31.93 -1.29
C ASP A 58 3.86 -32.13 -2.08
N ALA A 59 4.19 -33.40 -2.37
CA ALA A 59 5.39 -33.77 -3.11
C ALA A 59 5.38 -33.28 -4.58
N GLN A 60 4.20 -33.04 -5.16
CA GLN A 60 4.01 -32.49 -6.51
C GLN A 60 4.03 -30.96 -6.49
N GLY A 61 3.90 -30.39 -5.31
CA GLY A 61 3.97 -28.98 -5.05
C GLY A 61 2.67 -28.22 -5.03
N HIS A 62 1.56 -28.94 -4.91
CA HIS A 62 0.21 -28.41 -4.80
C HIS A 62 -0.17 -28.19 -3.34
N SER A 63 -0.88 -27.10 -3.06
CA SER A 63 -1.54 -26.91 -1.77
C SER A 63 -2.88 -27.66 -1.73
N PRO A 64 -3.50 -27.87 -0.56
CA PRO A 64 -4.85 -28.43 -0.47
C PRO A 64 -5.90 -27.66 -1.28
N LEU A 65 -5.72 -26.35 -1.48
CA LEU A 65 -6.60 -25.55 -2.33
C LEU A 65 -6.39 -25.81 -3.82
N ASP A 66 -5.15 -26.05 -4.25
CA ASP A 66 -4.84 -26.40 -5.63
C ASP A 66 -5.38 -27.81 -5.97
N VAL A 67 -5.28 -28.74 -5.02
CA VAL A 67 -5.93 -30.07 -5.14
C VAL A 67 -7.44 -29.91 -5.27
N LEU A 68 -8.09 -29.11 -4.41
CA LEU A 68 -9.53 -28.86 -4.52
C LEU A 68 -9.91 -28.25 -5.88
N ASP A 69 -9.17 -27.25 -6.34
CA ASP A 69 -9.44 -26.54 -7.59
C ASP A 69 -9.27 -27.44 -8.83
N THR A 70 -8.46 -28.50 -8.77
CA THR A 70 -8.22 -29.44 -9.89
C THR A 70 -9.15 -30.66 -9.93
N MET A 71 -9.91 -30.93 -8.86
CA MET A 71 -10.91 -32.00 -8.85
C MET A 71 -12.03 -31.71 -9.85
N ARG A 72 -12.20 -32.58 -10.86
CA ARG A 72 -13.27 -32.43 -11.89
C ARG A 72 -14.61 -33.03 -11.45
N ASP A 73 -14.58 -34.12 -10.69
CA ASP A 73 -15.79 -34.93 -10.39
C ASP A 73 -16.47 -34.57 -9.06
N ILE A 74 -16.38 -33.30 -8.62
CA ILE A 74 -16.95 -32.82 -7.35
C ILE A 74 -18.09 -31.84 -7.62
N ASP A 75 -19.20 -32.02 -6.91
CA ASP A 75 -20.34 -31.11 -6.97
C ASP A 75 -20.04 -29.77 -6.28
N GLU A 76 -20.75 -28.71 -6.67
CA GLU A 76 -20.47 -27.35 -6.21
C GLU A 76 -20.68 -27.17 -4.70
N ARG A 77 -21.64 -27.90 -4.11
CA ARG A 77 -21.90 -27.84 -2.67
C ARG A 77 -20.74 -28.44 -1.87
N SER A 78 -20.23 -29.59 -2.30
CA SER A 78 -19.05 -30.23 -1.69
C SER A 78 -17.80 -29.37 -1.89
N ARG A 79 -17.60 -28.80 -3.09
CA ARG A 79 -16.49 -27.88 -3.38
C ARG A 79 -16.51 -26.67 -2.46
N SER A 80 -17.65 -26.00 -2.37
CA SER A 80 -17.85 -24.85 -1.50
C SER A 80 -17.62 -25.21 -0.03
N SER A 81 -18.11 -26.37 0.44
CA SER A 81 -17.93 -26.83 1.82
C SER A 81 -16.46 -27.10 2.16
N LEU A 82 -15.70 -27.73 1.26
CA LEU A 82 -14.26 -27.94 1.41
C LEU A 82 -13.49 -26.63 1.37
N ARG A 83 -13.83 -25.72 0.45
CA ARG A 83 -13.19 -24.41 0.34
C ARG A 83 -13.41 -23.59 1.61
N MET A 84 -14.63 -23.59 2.14
CA MET A 84 -14.96 -23.00 3.44
C MET A 84 -14.13 -23.63 4.56
N ALA A 85 -14.10 -24.97 4.65
CA ALA A 85 -13.31 -25.67 5.65
C ALA A 85 -11.81 -25.33 5.54
N LEU A 86 -11.27 -25.10 4.35
CA LEU A 86 -9.86 -24.72 4.13
C LEU A 86 -9.54 -23.26 4.43
N LEU A 87 -10.49 -22.33 4.17
CA LEU A 87 -10.24 -20.89 4.24
C LEU A 87 -10.86 -20.19 5.45
N GLN A 88 -11.79 -20.83 6.17
CA GLN A 88 -12.44 -20.21 7.32
C GLN A 88 -11.41 -19.67 8.31
N SER A 89 -11.65 -18.45 8.79
CA SER A 89 -10.78 -17.84 9.79
C SER A 89 -10.84 -18.60 11.11
N LEU A 90 -9.67 -18.89 11.67
CA LEU A 90 -9.52 -19.43 13.03
C LEU A 90 -9.36 -18.31 14.08
N ASN A 91 -9.55 -17.05 13.65
CA ASN A 91 -9.56 -15.92 14.55
C ASN A 91 -10.94 -15.82 15.22
N PRO A 92 -11.03 -15.81 16.56
CA PRO A 92 -12.31 -15.78 17.27
C PRO A 92 -13.13 -14.51 17.02
N THR A 93 -12.50 -13.42 16.59
CA THR A 93 -13.21 -12.16 16.28
C THR A 93 -13.71 -12.09 14.84
N ALA A 94 -13.31 -13.02 13.96
CA ALA A 94 -13.76 -12.99 12.58
C ALA A 94 -15.27 -13.29 12.48
N PRO A 95 -16.02 -12.60 11.61
CA PRO A 95 -17.43 -12.89 11.40
C PRO A 95 -17.68 -14.36 11.06
N LEU A 96 -18.83 -14.89 11.48
CA LEU A 96 -19.21 -16.25 11.16
C LEU A 96 -19.26 -16.45 9.63
N GLY A 97 -18.67 -17.54 9.14
CA GLY A 97 -18.58 -17.80 7.70
C GLY A 97 -17.53 -16.96 6.95
N TYR A 98 -16.74 -16.13 7.65
CA TYR A 98 -15.66 -15.39 7.00
C TYR A 98 -14.53 -16.31 6.53
N THR A 99 -14.22 -16.23 5.22
CA THR A 99 -13.07 -16.88 4.60
C THR A 99 -11.92 -15.91 4.42
N LYS A 100 -10.72 -16.35 4.76
CA LYS A 100 -9.50 -15.56 4.59
C LYS A 100 -9.30 -15.18 3.11
N PRO A 101 -8.67 -14.02 2.83
CA PRO A 101 -8.32 -13.64 1.48
C PRO A 101 -7.34 -14.62 0.84
N GLU A 102 -7.44 -14.72 -0.48
CA GLU A 102 -6.58 -15.56 -1.31
C GLU A 102 -5.53 -14.75 -2.08
N ALA A 103 -5.71 -13.44 -2.17
CA ALA A 103 -4.65 -12.55 -2.66
C ALA A 103 -4.67 -11.27 -1.84
N LEU A 104 -3.48 -10.72 -1.61
CA LEU A 104 -3.31 -9.48 -0.87
C LEU A 104 -2.54 -8.45 -1.70
N HIS A 105 -2.94 -7.20 -1.59
CA HIS A 105 -2.21 -6.05 -2.14
C HIS A 105 -1.95 -5.05 -1.02
N GLY A 106 -0.69 -4.70 -0.79
CA GLY A 106 -0.34 -3.60 0.11
C GLY A 106 -0.30 -2.28 -0.65
N THR A 107 -0.73 -1.18 -0.06
CA THR A 107 -0.62 0.13 -0.72
C THR A 107 -0.65 1.30 0.26
N PRO A 108 0.14 2.36 0.01
CA PRO A 108 0.00 3.65 0.68
C PRO A 108 -1.12 4.52 0.04
N TRP A 109 -1.59 4.18 -1.17
CA TRP A 109 -2.57 4.92 -1.99
C TRP A 109 -4.00 4.38 -1.81
N GLY A 110 -4.31 3.93 -0.59
CA GLY A 110 -5.50 3.14 -0.33
C GLY A 110 -6.81 3.87 -0.63
N LEU A 111 -6.90 5.15 -0.27
CA LEU A 111 -8.13 5.94 -0.50
C LEU A 111 -8.36 6.15 -1.99
N GLU A 112 -7.31 6.48 -2.72
CA GLU A 112 -7.37 6.74 -4.16
C GLU A 112 -7.78 5.49 -4.94
N ILE A 113 -7.28 4.33 -4.55
CA ILE A 113 -7.70 3.04 -5.12
C ILE A 113 -9.18 2.80 -4.84
N LEU A 114 -9.61 2.95 -3.58
CA LEU A 114 -11.00 2.75 -3.17
C LEU A 114 -11.93 3.68 -3.97
N GLN A 115 -11.58 4.96 -4.09
CA GLN A 115 -12.33 5.95 -4.84
C GLN A 115 -12.37 5.64 -6.34
N SER A 116 -11.28 5.15 -6.93
CA SER A 116 -11.24 4.78 -8.36
C SER A 116 -12.00 3.49 -8.67
N GLY A 117 -12.27 2.67 -7.65
CA GLY A 117 -12.92 1.37 -7.78
C GLY A 117 -12.02 0.28 -8.40
N ALA A 118 -10.72 0.53 -8.61
CA ALA A 118 -9.80 -0.42 -9.20
C ALA A 118 -8.34 -0.22 -8.77
N LEU A 119 -7.54 -1.28 -8.87
CA LEU A 119 -6.08 -1.19 -8.84
C LEU A 119 -5.58 -0.78 -10.23
N ARG A 120 -5.27 0.52 -10.40
CA ARG A 120 -4.87 1.13 -11.67
C ARG A 120 -3.41 1.58 -11.67
N GLY A 121 -2.79 1.58 -12.85
CA GLY A 121 -1.49 2.22 -13.06
C GLY A 121 -1.60 3.74 -12.79
N GLY A 122 -0.54 4.39 -12.33
CA GLY A 122 -0.55 5.82 -11.99
C GLY A 122 -1.02 6.12 -10.56
N VAL A 123 -2.17 5.60 -10.13
CA VAL A 123 -2.65 5.72 -8.73
C VAL A 123 -1.80 4.86 -7.79
N ASN A 124 -1.45 3.65 -8.25
CA ASN A 124 -0.54 2.76 -7.53
C ASN A 124 0.94 3.11 -7.76
N ASP A 125 1.22 4.00 -8.71
CA ASP A 125 2.54 4.15 -9.29
C ASP A 125 2.78 5.53 -9.89
N ALA A 126 3.28 6.43 -9.04
CA ALA A 126 3.79 7.71 -9.51
C ALA A 126 5.32 7.77 -9.38
N LYS A 127 6.04 6.67 -9.62
CA LYS A 127 7.52 6.49 -9.58
C LYS A 127 8.05 5.81 -8.32
N GLY A 128 7.91 4.48 -8.32
CA GLY A 128 8.99 3.51 -8.10
C GLY A 128 9.62 3.47 -6.70
N GLY A 129 9.32 2.41 -5.96
CA GLY A 129 10.24 1.91 -4.95
C GLY A 129 11.52 1.38 -5.61
N THR A 130 12.53 1.04 -4.80
CA THR A 130 13.89 0.59 -5.21
C THR A 130 13.96 -0.57 -6.21
N GLN A 131 12.85 -1.28 -6.40
CA GLN A 131 12.77 -2.59 -7.06
C GLN A 131 11.40 -2.78 -7.73
N SER A 132 10.83 -1.71 -8.27
CA SER A 132 9.42 -1.70 -8.65
C SER A 132 9.06 -2.75 -9.71
N LEU A 133 8.24 -3.74 -9.31
CA LEU A 133 7.24 -4.33 -10.19
C LEU A 133 6.05 -3.37 -10.22
N GLU A 134 6.23 -2.30 -10.99
CA GLU A 134 5.38 -1.12 -11.07
C GLU A 134 3.89 -1.47 -11.17
N GLY A 135 3.19 -1.31 -10.03
CA GLY A 135 1.78 -0.96 -10.01
C GLY A 135 0.75 -2.03 -9.66
N LYS A 136 1.02 -3.34 -9.78
CA LYS A 136 -0.04 -4.37 -9.59
C LYS A 136 0.48 -5.71 -9.05
N VAL A 137 1.31 -5.64 -8.01
CA VAL A 137 1.78 -6.84 -7.31
C VAL A 137 0.68 -7.38 -6.41
N PHE A 138 0.37 -8.66 -6.60
CA PHE A 138 -0.44 -9.43 -5.69
C PHE A 138 0.45 -10.41 -4.93
N PHE A 139 0.32 -10.41 -3.61
CA PHE A 139 0.84 -11.48 -2.78
C PHE A 139 -0.23 -12.55 -2.75
N SER A 140 -0.09 -13.49 -3.68
CA SER A 140 -1.03 -14.56 -3.86
C SER A 140 -0.67 -15.76 -3.00
N ASP A 141 -1.71 -16.45 -2.65
CA ASP A 141 -1.71 -17.58 -1.77
C ASP A 141 -1.41 -18.90 -2.54
N ARG A 142 -1.25 -18.81 -3.87
CA ARG A 142 -0.91 -19.91 -4.78
C ARG A 142 0.51 -19.84 -5.36
N THR A 143 1.24 -18.75 -5.14
CA THR A 143 2.57 -18.57 -5.73
C THR A 143 3.64 -18.99 -4.72
N ARG A 144 4.39 -20.04 -5.07
CA ARG A 144 5.62 -20.40 -4.36
C ARG A 144 6.59 -19.23 -4.46
N GLU A 145 7.26 -18.90 -3.36
CA GLU A 145 8.23 -17.79 -3.37
C GLU A 145 9.59 -18.19 -3.95
N SER A 146 9.85 -19.50 -3.98
CA SER A 146 11.01 -20.14 -4.58
C SER A 146 10.67 -21.61 -4.91
N ALA A 147 11.46 -22.22 -5.79
CA ALA A 147 11.31 -23.64 -6.13
C ALA A 147 11.44 -24.60 -4.94
N SER A 148 12.18 -24.19 -3.90
CA SER A 148 12.41 -24.96 -2.66
C SER A 148 11.39 -24.69 -1.55
N ALA A 149 10.40 -23.81 -1.77
CA ALA A 149 9.45 -23.47 -0.73
C ALA A 149 8.53 -24.67 -0.40
N GLU A 150 8.40 -25.00 0.88
CA GLU A 150 7.48 -26.05 1.37
C GLU A 150 6.04 -25.55 1.59
N THR A 151 5.83 -24.24 1.45
CA THR A 151 4.50 -23.62 1.57
C THR A 151 4.33 -22.55 0.50
N THR A 152 3.09 -22.30 0.07
CA THR A 152 2.77 -21.21 -0.85
C THR A 152 2.63 -19.85 -0.17
N ARG A 153 2.66 -19.78 1.18
CA ARG A 153 2.15 -18.61 1.93
C ARG A 153 2.78 -18.36 3.31
N ALA A 154 4.01 -18.79 3.57
CA ALA A 154 4.62 -18.67 4.91
C ALA A 154 4.42 -17.27 5.54
N ASP A 155 4.35 -16.23 4.71
CA ASP A 155 4.25 -14.82 5.11
C ASP A 155 3.19 -13.99 4.36
N LEU A 156 2.04 -14.60 4.01
CA LEU A 156 1.03 -13.98 3.13
C LEU A 156 0.73 -12.51 3.47
N ARG A 157 0.55 -12.18 4.76
CA ARG A 157 0.24 -10.83 5.23
C ARG A 157 1.48 -9.97 5.51
N SER A 158 2.64 -10.57 5.80
CA SER A 158 3.84 -9.83 6.19
C SER A 158 4.35 -8.96 5.04
N LYS A 159 4.39 -9.50 3.82
CA LYS A 159 4.89 -8.79 2.64
C LYS A 159 4.00 -7.63 2.16
N PRO A 160 2.67 -7.80 2.00
CA PRO A 160 1.78 -6.67 1.73
C PRO A 160 1.94 -5.54 2.74
N ARG A 161 2.14 -5.84 4.03
CA ARG A 161 2.33 -4.80 5.05
C ARG A 161 3.61 -4.00 4.86
N VAL A 162 4.70 -4.65 4.44
CA VAL A 162 5.95 -3.95 4.10
C VAL A 162 5.72 -3.07 2.87
N TYR A 163 5.13 -3.63 1.83
CA TYR A 163 4.83 -2.93 0.60
C TYR A 163 3.89 -1.72 0.81
N ALA A 164 2.88 -1.87 1.68
CA ALA A 164 1.92 -0.82 2.02
C ALA A 164 2.52 0.43 2.66
N LYS A 165 3.77 0.35 3.15
CA LYS A 165 4.48 1.53 3.65
C LYS A 165 4.88 2.50 2.54
N GLY A 166 5.02 2.01 1.30
CA GLY A 166 5.43 2.85 0.16
C GLY A 166 6.87 3.38 0.25
N GLU A 167 7.74 2.70 1.01
CA GLU A 167 9.17 3.04 1.14
C GLU A 167 9.94 2.70 -0.14
N GLY A 168 10.95 3.51 -0.48
CA GLY A 168 11.80 3.30 -1.65
C GLY A 168 13.02 4.23 -1.68
N ILE A 169 13.97 3.97 -2.59
CA ILE A 169 15.18 4.82 -2.74
C ILE A 169 14.93 6.13 -3.47
N HIS A 170 13.84 6.25 -4.23
CA HIS A 170 13.61 7.42 -5.07
C HIS A 170 12.89 8.50 -4.25
N PRO A 171 13.25 9.77 -4.41
CA PRO A 171 12.59 10.88 -3.70
C PRO A 171 11.10 11.00 -4.03
N SER A 172 10.65 10.37 -5.12
CA SER A 172 9.27 10.31 -5.58
C SER A 172 8.43 9.21 -4.94
N ASN A 173 8.99 8.36 -4.07
CA ASN A 173 8.20 7.32 -3.43
C ASN A 173 7.14 7.92 -2.48
N ALA A 174 6.06 7.17 -2.25
CA ALA A 174 4.91 7.61 -1.47
C ALA A 174 5.28 8.05 -0.04
N TYR A 175 6.11 7.27 0.66
CA TYR A 175 6.58 7.60 2.00
C TYR A 175 7.34 8.92 2.03
N SER A 176 8.26 9.10 1.08
CA SER A 176 9.06 10.31 0.97
C SER A 176 8.20 11.54 0.66
N ARG A 177 7.24 11.40 -0.25
CA ARG A 177 6.34 12.49 -0.63
C ARG A 177 5.45 12.98 0.50
N ALA A 178 4.95 12.08 1.34
CA ALA A 178 4.19 12.46 2.54
C ALA A 178 5.07 13.26 3.53
N GLN A 179 6.31 12.84 3.79
CA GLN A 179 7.21 13.59 4.68
C GLN A 179 7.74 14.89 4.07
N GLN A 180 8.00 14.92 2.76
CA GLN A 180 8.36 16.14 2.03
C GLN A 180 7.28 17.21 2.16
N HIS A 181 6.00 16.81 2.06
CA HIS A 181 4.88 17.71 2.29
C HIS A 181 4.95 18.29 3.70
N ARG A 182 5.14 17.45 4.71
CA ARG A 182 5.23 17.91 6.10
C ARG A 182 6.38 18.90 6.32
N MET A 183 7.57 18.60 5.80
CA MET A 183 8.72 19.50 5.92
C MET A 183 8.55 20.79 5.11
N ALA A 184 7.88 20.75 3.96
CA ALA A 184 7.53 21.96 3.22
C ALA A 184 6.61 22.87 4.06
N GLN A 185 5.60 22.31 4.74
CA GLN A 185 4.76 23.07 5.68
C GLN A 185 5.60 23.70 6.81
N VAL A 186 6.60 22.98 7.35
CA VAL A 186 7.50 23.49 8.40
C VAL A 186 8.32 24.68 7.89
N ILE A 187 8.90 24.57 6.69
CA ILE A 187 9.67 25.65 6.05
C ILE A 187 8.79 26.88 5.86
N LEU A 188 7.60 26.70 5.27
CA LEU A 188 6.66 27.80 5.01
C LEU A 188 6.20 28.45 6.30
N HIS A 189 5.81 27.65 7.30
CA HIS A 189 5.41 28.15 8.60
C HIS A 189 6.50 29.00 9.27
N ALA A 190 7.77 28.56 9.23
CA ALA A 190 8.86 29.35 9.78
C ALA A 190 9.02 30.70 9.05
N LEU A 191 9.07 30.67 7.71
CA LEU A 191 9.26 31.86 6.88
C LEU A 191 8.08 32.85 6.99
N ASP A 192 6.85 32.35 6.93
CA ASP A 192 5.61 33.16 7.03
C ASP A 192 5.47 33.84 8.40
N ASN A 193 6.12 33.31 9.44
CA ASN A 193 6.13 33.88 10.79
C ASN A 193 7.44 34.63 11.12
N GLY A 194 8.24 34.97 10.12
CA GLY A 194 9.48 35.75 10.28
C GLY A 194 10.57 35.02 11.07
N ARG A 195 10.49 33.70 11.24
CA ARG A 195 11.52 32.90 11.89
C ARG A 195 12.62 32.55 10.90
N SER A 196 13.87 32.63 11.36
CA SER A 196 15.01 32.20 10.55
C SER A 196 15.06 30.68 10.42
N LEU A 197 15.34 30.20 9.22
CA LEU A 197 15.65 28.79 8.98
C LEU A 197 17.07 28.49 9.47
N SER A 198 17.23 27.35 10.13
CA SER A 198 18.55 26.84 10.52
C SER A 198 19.36 26.54 9.27
N THR A 199 20.62 26.96 9.24
CA THR A 199 21.49 26.75 8.08
C THR A 199 22.67 25.82 8.37
N ASN A 200 23.23 25.24 7.31
CA ASN A 200 24.50 24.53 7.32
C ASN A 200 25.48 25.18 6.32
N GLU A 201 26.74 24.75 6.36
CA GLU A 201 27.82 25.31 5.54
C GLU A 201 27.79 24.86 4.07
N LEU A 202 26.84 23.99 3.66
CA LEU A 202 26.74 23.56 2.28
C LEU A 202 26.35 24.73 1.38
N ALA A 203 26.95 24.78 0.20
CA ALA A 203 26.65 25.73 -0.85
C ALA A 203 26.41 25.00 -2.19
N PRO A 204 25.29 24.27 -2.34
CA PRO A 204 25.00 23.52 -3.54
C PRO A 204 24.72 24.46 -4.72
N SER A 205 25.00 23.95 -5.92
CA SER A 205 24.59 24.60 -7.16
C SER A 205 23.35 23.92 -7.75
N ILE A 206 22.46 24.73 -8.31
CA ILE A 206 21.25 24.29 -9.01
C ILE A 206 21.36 24.81 -10.45
N GLU A 207 21.46 23.88 -11.39
CA GLU A 207 21.29 24.19 -12.81
C GLU A 207 19.80 24.45 -13.05
N VAL A 208 19.50 25.59 -13.67
CA VAL A 208 18.14 26.05 -13.94
C VAL A 208 18.01 26.36 -15.43
N SER A 209 17.01 25.76 -16.08
CA SER A 209 16.85 25.88 -17.53
C SER A 209 16.51 27.30 -17.97
N SER A 210 15.68 28.02 -17.20
CA SER A 210 15.41 29.44 -17.40
C SER A 210 14.92 30.09 -16.10
N PRO A 211 14.94 31.43 -15.98
CA PRO A 211 14.42 32.11 -14.79
C PRO A 211 12.95 31.79 -14.50
N GLU A 212 12.16 31.49 -15.53
CA GLU A 212 10.74 31.15 -15.43
C GLU A 212 10.51 29.77 -14.77
N THR A 213 11.40 28.81 -15.00
CA THR A 213 11.28 27.45 -14.45
C THR A 213 11.88 27.29 -13.05
N LEU A 214 12.51 28.34 -12.51
CA LEU A 214 13.21 28.32 -11.22
C LEU A 214 12.35 27.73 -10.08
N HIS A 215 11.06 28.05 -10.04
CA HIS A 215 10.16 27.55 -9.00
C HIS A 215 9.95 26.03 -9.08
N ILE A 216 9.78 25.49 -10.28
CA ILE A 216 9.58 24.04 -10.54
C ILE A 216 10.87 23.28 -10.25
N GLU A 217 12.00 23.77 -10.78
CA GLU A 217 13.29 23.12 -10.65
C GLU A 217 13.84 23.25 -9.23
N GLY A 218 13.59 24.38 -8.56
CA GLY A 218 13.84 24.60 -7.14
C GLY A 218 13.02 23.67 -6.24
N ALA A 219 11.73 23.46 -6.54
CA ALA A 219 10.92 22.47 -5.83
C ALA A 219 11.43 21.04 -6.00
N ALA A 220 11.82 20.66 -7.22
CA ALA A 220 12.41 19.36 -7.51
C ALA A 220 13.77 19.17 -6.81
N TRP A 221 14.58 20.22 -6.73
CA TRP A 221 15.82 20.21 -5.96
C TRP A 221 15.54 20.06 -4.46
N LEU A 222 14.61 20.85 -3.90
CA LEU A 222 14.23 20.79 -2.49
C LEU A 222 13.71 19.40 -2.14
N GLN A 223 12.91 18.79 -3.03
CA GLN A 223 12.44 17.42 -2.89
C GLN A 223 13.60 16.42 -2.71
N ARG A 224 14.62 16.51 -3.55
CA ARG A 224 15.82 15.65 -3.49
C ARG A 224 16.62 15.90 -2.22
N LEU A 225 16.81 17.18 -1.85
CA LEU A 225 17.50 17.57 -0.62
C LEU A 225 16.81 16.99 0.62
N LEU A 226 15.50 17.19 0.75
CA LEU A 226 14.72 16.69 1.88
C LEU A 226 14.77 15.17 1.97
N HIS A 227 14.66 14.49 0.83
CA HIS A 227 14.76 13.03 0.79
C HIS A 227 16.13 12.51 1.26
N ALA A 228 17.21 13.00 0.66
CA ALA A 228 18.56 12.53 0.96
C ALA A 228 19.06 12.97 2.35
N GLY A 229 18.72 14.19 2.76
CA GLY A 229 19.19 14.81 3.99
C GLY A 229 18.42 14.34 5.23
N TYR A 230 17.10 14.18 5.11
CA TYR A 230 16.21 14.00 6.28
C TYR A 230 15.46 12.68 6.25
N ILE A 231 14.94 12.25 5.10
CA ILE A 231 14.06 11.08 5.06
C ILE A 231 14.86 9.78 5.08
N ASN A 232 15.84 9.64 4.17
CA ASN A 232 16.69 8.44 4.11
C ASN A 232 17.57 8.27 5.36
N LYS A 233 17.86 9.38 6.05
CA LYS A 233 18.64 9.39 7.29
C LYS A 233 17.77 9.41 8.56
N LEU A 234 16.45 9.27 8.42
CA LEU A 234 15.47 9.31 9.52
C LEU A 234 15.41 10.65 10.30
N GLY A 235 16.16 11.67 9.90
CA GLY A 235 16.11 13.03 10.47
C GLY A 235 14.80 13.78 10.22
N GLY A 236 13.91 13.27 9.37
CA GLY A 236 12.57 13.82 9.14
C GLY A 236 11.53 13.40 10.19
N LEU A 237 11.81 12.36 10.99
CA LEU A 237 10.87 11.80 11.98
C LEU A 237 10.38 12.81 13.04
N PRO A 238 11.21 13.72 13.58
CA PRO A 238 10.77 14.68 14.59
C PRO A 238 9.64 15.61 14.11
N PHE A 239 9.55 15.92 12.81
CA PHE A 239 8.53 16.81 12.27
C PHE A 239 7.16 16.14 12.08
N ILE A 240 7.11 14.82 12.18
CA ILE A 240 5.91 14.03 11.94
C ILE A 240 5.02 14.11 13.18
N ASN A 241 3.78 14.57 13.00
CA ASN A 241 2.79 14.84 14.06
C ASN A 241 3.15 15.94 15.07
N ALA A 242 4.41 16.40 15.17
CA ALA A 242 4.80 17.55 15.99
C ALA A 242 4.20 18.85 15.44
N PRO A 243 3.89 19.87 16.26
CA PRO A 243 3.54 21.21 15.79
C PRO A 243 4.58 21.81 14.81
N LEU A 244 4.13 22.62 13.84
CA LEU A 244 4.99 23.11 12.74
C LEU A 244 6.18 23.99 13.18
N GLY A 245 6.11 24.57 14.38
CA GLY A 245 7.18 25.41 14.94
C GLY A 245 8.19 24.64 15.80
N GLU A 246 7.98 23.36 16.06
CA GLU A 246 8.89 22.52 16.85
C GLU A 246 10.00 21.92 15.99
N HIS A 247 11.15 21.67 16.60
CA HIS A 247 12.33 21.04 15.98
C HIS A 247 12.94 21.80 14.78
N LEU A 248 12.62 23.08 14.58
CA LEU A 248 13.14 23.91 13.49
C LEU A 248 14.69 23.98 13.46
N ASP A 249 15.32 23.88 14.62
CA ASP A 249 16.78 23.79 14.80
C ASP A 249 17.40 22.56 14.12
N THR A 250 16.60 21.50 13.96
CA THR A 250 17.03 20.24 13.35
C THR A 250 16.90 20.24 11.82
N LEU A 251 16.09 21.14 11.23
CA LEU A 251 15.96 21.31 9.76
C LEU A 251 17.02 22.29 9.23
N LYS A 252 18.27 21.83 9.14
CA LYS A 252 19.40 22.60 8.61
C LYS A 252 19.44 22.63 7.07
N LEU A 253 18.96 23.71 6.46
CA LEU A 253 19.05 23.92 5.02
C LEU A 253 20.41 24.55 4.62
N PRO A 254 20.85 24.44 3.36
CA PRO A 254 22.03 25.18 2.90
C PRO A 254 22.00 26.68 3.21
N GLY A 255 23.09 27.25 3.73
CA GLY A 255 23.18 28.69 4.03
C GLY A 255 23.40 29.57 2.79
N SER A 256 23.69 28.97 1.64
CA SER A 256 23.74 29.64 0.34
C SER A 256 23.45 28.67 -0.79
N ILE A 257 22.99 29.17 -1.93
CA ILE A 257 22.74 28.38 -3.15
C ILE A 257 23.32 29.14 -4.34
N GLU A 258 23.94 28.42 -5.28
CA GLU A 258 24.37 28.98 -6.57
C GLU A 258 23.42 28.56 -7.68
N LEU A 259 22.62 29.49 -8.19
CA LEU A 259 21.78 29.28 -9.37
C LEU A 259 22.61 29.47 -10.63
N ARG A 260 22.53 28.53 -11.55
CA ARG A 260 23.18 28.58 -12.86
C ARG A 260 22.13 28.62 -13.96
N VAL A 261 22.15 29.67 -14.77
CA VAL A 261 21.23 29.88 -15.90
C VAL A 261 22.07 30.39 -17.07
N ASP A 262 22.05 29.68 -18.20
CA ASP A 262 22.78 30.06 -19.43
C ASP A 262 24.25 30.47 -19.19
N GLY A 263 24.93 29.76 -18.29
CA GLY A 263 26.34 30.01 -17.93
C GLY A 263 26.56 31.16 -16.95
N GLN A 264 25.53 31.92 -16.58
CA GLN A 264 25.58 32.92 -15.51
C GLN A 264 25.36 32.25 -14.15
N VAL A 265 26.15 32.66 -13.14
CA VAL A 265 26.04 32.17 -11.77
C VAL A 265 25.50 33.28 -10.87
N LYS A 266 24.35 33.06 -10.24
CA LYS A 266 23.81 33.93 -9.18
C LYS A 266 23.89 33.21 -7.84
N LYS A 267 24.59 33.83 -6.87
CA LYS A 267 24.65 33.31 -5.50
C LYS A 267 23.55 33.91 -4.64
N LEU A 268 22.68 33.05 -4.09
CA LEU A 268 21.61 33.42 -3.17
C LEU A 268 22.06 33.30 -1.72
N ARG A 269 21.79 34.34 -0.92
CA ARG A 269 22.03 34.41 0.53
C ARG A 269 20.97 35.29 1.20
N GLY A 270 20.84 35.16 2.53
CA GLY A 270 19.95 36.00 3.34
C GLY A 270 18.50 36.02 2.81
N GLU A 271 17.93 37.21 2.68
CA GLU A 271 16.54 37.39 2.21
C GLU A 271 16.27 36.83 0.80
N GLU A 272 17.25 36.87 -0.11
CA GLU A 272 17.06 36.26 -1.44
C GLU A 272 16.92 34.73 -1.34
N LEU A 273 17.68 34.12 -0.44
CA LEU A 273 17.64 32.68 -0.20
C LEU A 273 16.34 32.27 0.51
N ASN A 274 15.87 33.07 1.47
CA ASN A 274 14.57 32.85 2.13
C ASN A 274 13.42 32.89 1.12
N ARG A 275 13.42 33.87 0.20
CA ARG A 275 12.43 33.94 -0.90
C ARG A 275 12.49 32.70 -1.81
N PHE A 276 13.68 32.23 -2.14
CA PHE A 276 13.84 31.00 -2.92
C PHE A 276 13.27 29.78 -2.19
N TYR A 277 13.59 29.59 -0.90
CA TYR A 277 13.05 28.47 -0.11
C TYR A 277 11.54 28.53 0.01
N HIS A 278 10.98 29.73 0.22
CA HIS A 278 9.53 29.93 0.27
C HIS A 278 8.86 29.50 -1.04
N GLN A 279 9.37 29.97 -2.18
CA GLN A 279 8.82 29.64 -3.49
C GLN A 279 8.93 28.15 -3.81
N ALA A 280 10.10 27.54 -3.55
CA ALA A 280 10.34 26.12 -3.77
C ALA A 280 9.48 25.23 -2.84
N ALA A 281 9.35 25.59 -1.56
CA ALA A 281 8.50 24.88 -0.61
C ALA A 281 7.01 25.03 -0.96
N SER A 282 6.56 26.21 -1.35
CA SER A 282 5.18 26.45 -1.80
C SER A 282 4.84 25.60 -3.03
N GLU A 283 5.72 25.60 -4.04
CA GLU A 283 5.54 24.78 -5.24
C GLU A 283 5.55 23.28 -4.92
N LEU A 284 6.49 22.84 -4.07
CA LEU A 284 6.56 21.45 -3.62
C LEU A 284 5.27 21.04 -2.90
N GLN A 285 4.83 21.81 -1.91
CA GLN A 285 3.59 21.55 -1.16
C GLN A 285 2.40 21.45 -2.12
N ARG A 286 2.19 22.46 -2.97
CA ARG A 286 1.10 22.50 -3.97
C ARG A 286 1.11 21.27 -4.87
N SER A 287 2.28 20.89 -5.37
CA SER A 287 2.41 19.74 -6.27
C SER A 287 2.06 18.42 -5.57
N LEU A 288 2.41 18.28 -4.29
CA LEU A 288 2.13 17.09 -3.48
C LEU A 288 0.64 16.99 -3.15
N GLU A 289 0.01 18.10 -2.78
CA GLU A 289 -1.44 18.19 -2.54
C GLU A 289 -2.27 17.93 -3.80
N ASN A 290 -1.75 18.29 -4.99
CA ASN A 290 -2.35 18.01 -6.29
C ASN A 290 -2.15 16.56 -6.78
N GLY A 291 -2.27 15.60 -5.86
CA GLY A 291 -2.30 14.17 -6.17
C GLY A 291 -0.93 13.51 -6.38
N LYS A 292 0.18 14.21 -6.14
CA LYS A 292 1.51 13.56 -6.17
C LYS A 292 1.81 12.82 -4.86
N ALA A 293 1.17 13.13 -3.74
CA ALA A 293 1.34 12.38 -2.48
C ALA A 293 0.08 11.62 -2.08
N PRO A 294 0.19 10.50 -1.36
CA PRO A 294 -0.98 9.78 -0.87
C PRO A 294 -1.77 10.64 0.12
N TYR A 295 -3.06 10.82 -0.16
CA TYR A 295 -3.92 11.74 0.55
C TYR A 295 -4.05 11.39 2.03
N LEU A 296 -4.12 10.11 2.39
CA LEU A 296 -4.14 9.70 3.80
C LEU A 296 -2.84 10.05 4.53
N GLY A 297 -1.70 10.04 3.84
CA GLY A 297 -0.42 10.50 4.38
C GLY A 297 -0.41 12.02 4.61
N LEU A 298 -1.02 12.78 3.68
CA LEU A 298 -1.21 14.22 3.83
C LEU A 298 -2.11 14.55 5.03
N LEU A 299 -3.26 13.89 5.15
CA LEU A 299 -4.17 14.02 6.30
C LEU A 299 -3.50 13.66 7.63
N ASN A 300 -2.56 12.73 7.61
CA ASN A 300 -1.85 12.25 8.79
C ASN A 300 -0.49 12.92 8.98
N LYS A 301 -0.39 14.22 8.64
CA LYS A 301 0.79 15.08 8.90
C LYS A 301 2.11 14.43 8.43
N GLY A 302 2.09 13.80 7.26
CA GLY A 302 3.24 13.16 6.63
C GLY A 302 3.52 11.71 7.04
N ALA A 303 2.79 11.17 8.02
CA ALA A 303 2.88 9.76 8.38
C ALA A 303 2.01 8.88 7.47
N ILE A 304 2.60 7.90 6.80
CA ILE A 304 1.85 6.95 5.97
C ILE A 304 0.80 6.19 6.78
N VAL A 305 -0.39 6.04 6.17
CA VAL A 305 -1.49 5.17 6.62
C VAL A 305 -1.50 3.94 5.72
N PRO A 306 -0.79 2.85 6.08
CA PRO A 306 -0.65 1.69 5.23
C PRO A 306 -1.94 0.87 5.21
N LEU A 307 -2.46 0.58 4.02
CA LEU A 307 -3.60 -0.34 3.84
C LEU A 307 -3.16 -1.64 3.17
N VAL A 308 -3.82 -2.73 3.55
CA VAL A 308 -3.70 -4.01 2.83
C VAL A 308 -5.08 -4.45 2.37
N PHE A 309 -5.27 -4.57 1.07
CA PHE A 309 -6.48 -5.09 0.47
C PHE A 309 -6.41 -6.60 0.35
N GLY A 310 -7.48 -7.26 0.76
CA GLY A 310 -7.66 -8.70 0.63
C GLY A 310 -8.75 -9.04 -0.36
N PHE A 311 -8.40 -9.88 -1.32
CA PHE A 311 -9.24 -10.30 -2.42
C PHE A 311 -9.61 -11.78 -2.31
N GLU A 312 -10.71 -12.15 -2.95
CA GLU A 312 -10.99 -13.52 -3.36
C GLU A 312 -9.92 -14.06 -4.32
N LYS A 313 -10.06 -15.32 -4.74
CA LYS A 313 -9.18 -15.94 -5.73
C LYS A 313 -9.05 -15.03 -6.96
N ILE A 314 -7.81 -14.65 -7.25
CA ILE A 314 -7.43 -14.01 -8.51
C ILE A 314 -6.89 -15.08 -9.45
N ASN A 315 -7.43 -15.10 -10.66
CA ASN A 315 -7.04 -16.02 -11.73
C ASN A 315 -5.96 -15.38 -12.61
N ASN A 316 -5.24 -16.22 -13.35
CA ASN A 316 -4.33 -15.81 -14.43
C ASN A 316 -3.26 -14.79 -13.97
N LEU A 317 -2.77 -14.91 -12.74
CA LEU A 317 -1.64 -14.11 -12.27
C LEU A 317 -0.36 -14.54 -13.00
N SER A 318 0.31 -13.58 -13.62
CA SER A 318 1.68 -13.75 -14.12
C SER A 318 2.65 -13.87 -12.94
N THR A 319 3.76 -14.59 -13.14
CA THR A 319 4.86 -14.65 -12.16
C THR A 319 6.08 -13.93 -12.71
N HIS A 320 6.61 -12.99 -11.93
CA HIS A 320 7.85 -12.28 -12.23
C HIS A 320 8.94 -12.65 -11.23
N GLU A 321 10.15 -12.86 -11.74
CA GLU A 321 11.32 -13.19 -10.92
C GLU A 321 12.23 -11.98 -10.75
N ILE A 322 12.44 -11.57 -9.51
CA ILE A 322 13.43 -10.55 -9.17
C ILE A 322 14.69 -11.24 -8.65
N LYS A 323 15.80 -11.03 -9.35
CA LYS A 323 17.13 -11.46 -8.88
C LYS A 323 17.73 -10.38 -7.98
N LEU A 324 17.73 -10.64 -6.68
CA LEU A 324 18.48 -9.86 -5.70
C LEU A 324 19.89 -10.48 -5.54
N ARG A 325 20.85 -9.68 -5.04
CA ARG A 325 22.29 -10.04 -4.98
C ARG A 325 22.60 -11.45 -4.47
N SER A 326 21.77 -12.02 -3.59
CA SER A 326 21.95 -13.38 -3.04
C SER A 326 20.70 -14.27 -3.13
N LYS A 327 19.60 -13.81 -3.74
CA LYS A 327 18.32 -14.54 -3.75
C LYS A 327 17.45 -14.15 -4.93
N THR A 328 16.85 -15.14 -5.59
CA THR A 328 15.73 -14.91 -6.52
C THR A 328 14.42 -14.96 -5.75
N THR A 329 13.55 -13.98 -5.94
CA THR A 329 12.20 -13.95 -5.37
C THR A 329 11.15 -13.89 -6.46
N GLN A 330 10.12 -14.75 -6.35
CA GLN A 330 8.96 -14.76 -7.24
C GLN A 330 7.85 -13.84 -6.70
N HIS A 331 7.22 -13.11 -7.61
CA HIS A 331 6.11 -12.19 -7.34
C HIS A 331 4.97 -12.44 -8.31
N SER A 332 3.73 -12.45 -7.80
CA SER A 332 2.53 -12.56 -8.63
C SER A 332 2.06 -11.16 -9.06
N TYR A 333 1.59 -11.05 -10.30
CA TYR A 333 1.32 -9.75 -10.93
C TYR A 333 0.24 -9.86 -12.02
N GLN A 334 -0.41 -8.73 -12.32
CA GLN A 334 -1.27 -8.54 -13.50
C GLN A 334 -0.96 -7.23 -14.21
N ASP A 335 -0.88 -7.24 -15.53
CA ASP A 335 -0.66 -6.03 -16.33
C ASP A 335 -1.92 -5.15 -16.43
N THR A 336 -3.10 -5.75 -16.42
CA THR A 336 -4.39 -5.08 -16.62
C THR A 336 -4.94 -4.49 -15.33
N GLU A 337 -5.78 -3.45 -15.42
CA GLU A 337 -6.41 -2.89 -14.23
C GLU A 337 -7.29 -3.94 -13.55
N HIS A 338 -7.25 -4.00 -12.22
CA HIS A 338 -8.03 -4.97 -11.47
C HIS A 338 -9.21 -4.29 -10.76
N PRO A 339 -10.47 -4.50 -11.18
CA PRO A 339 -11.64 -3.93 -10.53
C PRO A 339 -11.76 -4.45 -9.09
N LEU A 340 -12.05 -3.57 -8.14
CA LEU A 340 -12.30 -4.00 -6.75
C LEU A 340 -13.56 -4.86 -6.63
N ALA A 341 -14.50 -4.73 -7.56
CA ALA A 341 -15.67 -5.61 -7.66
C ALA A 341 -15.32 -7.03 -8.14
N GLY A 342 -14.09 -7.24 -8.64
CA GLY A 342 -13.68 -8.44 -9.37
C GLY A 342 -14.16 -8.44 -10.82
N SER A 343 -13.74 -9.44 -11.58
CA SER A 343 -14.25 -9.69 -12.94
C SER A 343 -14.56 -11.18 -13.17
N PRO A 344 -15.41 -11.52 -14.15
CA PRO A 344 -15.66 -12.91 -14.51
C PRO A 344 -14.38 -13.65 -14.93
N GLU A 345 -13.48 -12.96 -15.64
CA GLU A 345 -12.26 -13.54 -16.19
C GLU A 345 -11.17 -13.73 -15.13
N ASN A 346 -10.93 -12.69 -14.32
CA ASN A 346 -9.80 -12.65 -13.39
C ASN A 346 -10.20 -12.91 -11.93
N GLY A 347 -11.49 -13.00 -11.61
CA GLY A 347 -11.98 -13.17 -10.25
C GLY A 347 -11.61 -11.96 -9.37
N GLY A 348 -11.27 -12.24 -8.11
CA GLY A 348 -10.57 -11.27 -7.26
C GLY A 348 -11.41 -10.15 -6.68
N LYS A 349 -12.66 -10.39 -6.30
CA LYS A 349 -13.47 -9.37 -5.61
C LYS A 349 -12.83 -8.97 -4.27
N LEU A 350 -12.81 -7.67 -3.97
CA LEU A 350 -12.36 -7.12 -2.69
C LEU A 350 -13.30 -7.59 -1.57
N LYS A 351 -12.73 -8.18 -0.52
CA LYS A 351 -13.47 -8.66 0.66
C LYS A 351 -12.98 -8.10 1.98
N GLU A 352 -11.75 -7.62 2.03
CA GLU A 352 -11.12 -7.19 3.27
C GLU A 352 -10.29 -5.94 3.05
N VAL A 353 -10.39 -4.99 3.98
CA VAL A 353 -9.42 -3.91 4.15
C VAL A 353 -8.75 -4.09 5.50
N GLU A 354 -7.46 -4.36 5.50
CA GLU A 354 -6.65 -4.41 6.71
C GLU A 354 -5.98 -3.06 6.98
N VAL A 355 -6.12 -2.60 8.23
CA VAL A 355 -5.49 -1.41 8.80
C VAL A 355 -4.59 -1.82 9.96
N ARG A 356 -3.56 -1.03 10.26
CA ARG A 356 -2.64 -1.33 11.38
C ARG A 356 -3.28 -1.05 12.75
N SER A 357 -4.11 -0.01 12.86
CA SER A 357 -4.74 0.41 14.11
C SER A 357 -6.11 1.05 13.85
N LEU A 358 -6.91 1.25 14.91
CA LEU A 358 -8.14 2.04 14.83
C LEU A 358 -7.87 3.50 14.47
N GLY A 359 -6.71 4.06 14.82
CA GLY A 359 -6.32 5.41 14.37
C GLY A 359 -6.15 5.47 12.86
N ASP A 360 -5.52 4.46 12.26
CA ASP A 360 -5.40 4.35 10.80
C ASP A 360 -6.76 4.14 10.14
N PHE A 361 -7.69 3.43 10.81
CA PHE A 361 -9.08 3.33 10.37
C PHE A 361 -9.82 4.68 10.44
N ALA A 362 -9.65 5.44 11.51
CA ALA A 362 -10.23 6.78 11.66
C ALA A 362 -9.75 7.72 10.54
N THR A 363 -8.45 7.70 10.21
CA THR A 363 -7.92 8.49 9.10
C THR A 363 -8.50 8.06 7.75
N LEU A 364 -8.66 6.75 7.52
CA LEU A 364 -9.33 6.24 6.31
C LEU A 364 -10.78 6.73 6.24
N CYS A 365 -11.56 6.58 7.31
CA CYS A 365 -12.95 7.02 7.36
C CYS A 365 -13.11 8.54 7.18
N LEU A 366 -12.24 9.34 7.79
CA LEU A 366 -12.21 10.79 7.56
C LEU A 366 -11.88 11.11 6.11
N GLY A 367 -10.88 10.46 5.53
CA GLY A 367 -10.53 10.61 4.11
C GLY A 367 -11.70 10.28 3.19
N CYS A 368 -12.41 9.18 3.46
CA CYS A 368 -13.64 8.80 2.77
C CYS A 368 -14.71 9.90 2.87
N ALA A 369 -14.98 10.40 4.08
CA ALA A 369 -15.96 11.47 4.31
C ALA A 369 -15.59 12.77 3.57
N VAL A 370 -14.33 13.18 3.59
CA VAL A 370 -13.86 14.38 2.87
C VAL A 370 -14.02 14.24 1.36
N LYS A 371 -13.76 13.04 0.82
CA LYS A 371 -13.87 12.76 -0.62
C LYS A 371 -15.29 12.36 -1.07
N GLY A 372 -16.27 12.36 -0.17
CA GLY A 372 -17.64 11.94 -0.49
C GLY A 372 -17.75 10.48 -0.92
N PHE A 373 -16.89 9.62 -0.39
CA PHE A 373 -16.83 8.20 -0.71
C PHE A 373 -17.25 7.35 0.50
N GLU A 374 -17.90 6.21 0.25
CA GLU A 374 -18.22 5.23 1.28
C GLU A 374 -17.50 3.90 1.03
N LEU A 375 -17.01 3.28 2.11
CA LEU A 375 -16.47 1.94 2.02
C LEU A 375 -17.57 0.96 1.56
N PRO A 376 -17.26 -0.02 0.68
CA PRO A 376 -18.25 -0.99 0.24
C PRO A 376 -18.90 -1.74 1.42
N ALA A 377 -20.23 -1.85 1.45
CA ALA A 377 -20.94 -2.43 2.59
C ALA A 377 -20.58 -3.89 2.90
N ASN A 378 -20.06 -4.62 1.90
CA ASN A 378 -19.74 -6.04 1.97
C ASN A 378 -18.27 -6.34 2.28
N ILE A 379 -17.45 -5.34 2.60
CA ILE A 379 -16.06 -5.57 3.02
C ILE A 379 -15.95 -5.68 4.54
N VAL A 380 -15.05 -6.56 4.98
CA VAL A 380 -14.69 -6.66 6.40
C VAL A 380 -13.47 -5.79 6.68
N VAL A 381 -13.49 -5.05 7.80
CA VAL A 381 -12.34 -4.29 8.27
C VAL A 381 -11.56 -5.12 9.27
N ARG A 382 -10.28 -5.37 8.97
CA ARG A 382 -9.38 -6.11 9.85
C ARG A 382 -8.36 -5.18 10.48
N VAL A 383 -8.43 -4.99 11.79
CA VAL A 383 -7.43 -4.24 12.56
C VAL A 383 -6.32 -5.19 12.99
N LYS A 384 -5.09 -4.96 12.54
CA LYS A 384 -3.94 -5.83 12.83
C LYS A 384 -3.70 -6.05 14.33
N GLY A 385 -3.90 -5.03 15.16
CA GLY A 385 -3.62 -5.08 16.60
C GLY A 385 -2.12 -4.92 16.91
N GLN A 386 -1.77 -5.00 18.20
CA GLN A 386 -0.37 -4.93 18.64
C GLN A 386 0.35 -6.27 18.44
N LYS A 387 1.69 -6.27 18.60
CA LYS A 387 2.48 -7.50 18.58
C LYS A 387 1.95 -8.43 19.68
N SER A 388 1.75 -9.72 19.37
CA SER A 388 1.16 -10.78 20.23
C SER A 388 -0.36 -10.79 20.40
N GLU A 389 -1.08 -9.74 19.99
CA GLU A 389 -2.55 -9.77 20.00
C GLU A 389 -3.10 -10.44 18.73
N LYS A 390 -4.22 -11.15 18.85
CA LYS A 390 -4.98 -11.55 17.67
C LYS A 390 -5.58 -10.29 17.05
N ALA A 391 -5.57 -10.22 15.72
CA ALA A 391 -6.23 -9.13 15.03
C ALA A 391 -7.72 -9.10 15.35
N GLN A 392 -8.28 -7.89 15.37
CA GLN A 392 -9.70 -7.67 15.53
C GLN A 392 -10.33 -7.54 14.14
N TYR A 393 -11.37 -8.30 13.88
CA TYR A 393 -12.25 -8.05 12.75
C TYR A 393 -13.43 -7.23 13.24
N LEU A 394 -13.73 -6.15 12.53
CA LEU A 394 -14.91 -5.34 12.80
C LEU A 394 -16.03 -5.84 11.90
N ASP A 395 -17.15 -6.21 12.49
CA ASP A 395 -18.36 -6.54 11.74
C ASP A 395 -19.09 -5.27 11.26
N ALA A 396 -20.20 -5.46 10.53
CA ALA A 396 -20.97 -4.37 9.97
C ALA A 396 -21.53 -3.40 11.03
N GLN A 397 -21.96 -3.90 12.19
CA GLN A 397 -22.50 -3.07 13.27
C GLN A 397 -21.39 -2.25 13.93
N GLN A 398 -20.24 -2.87 14.20
CA GLN A 398 -19.07 -2.18 14.77
C GLN A 398 -18.53 -1.11 13.82
N ILE A 399 -18.48 -1.40 12.51
CA ILE A 399 -18.08 -0.41 11.49
C ILE A 399 -19.07 0.76 11.46
N GLN A 400 -20.38 0.47 11.51
CA GLN A 400 -21.42 1.51 11.52
C GLN A 400 -21.33 2.39 12.76
N ALA A 401 -21.23 1.79 13.95
CA ALA A 401 -21.06 2.51 15.21
C ALA A 401 -19.79 3.38 15.19
N PHE A 402 -18.68 2.84 14.68
CA PHE A 402 -17.43 3.60 14.55
C PHE A 402 -17.60 4.82 13.65
N ARG A 403 -18.25 4.65 12.48
CA ARG A 403 -18.50 5.74 11.53
C ARG A 403 -19.43 6.81 12.10
N GLN A 404 -20.45 6.42 12.87
CA GLN A 404 -21.37 7.36 13.53
C GLN A 404 -20.65 8.21 14.59
N ASN A 405 -19.85 7.57 15.45
CA ASN A 405 -19.05 8.28 16.45
C ASN A 405 -18.05 9.25 15.79
N LEU A 406 -17.38 8.80 14.73
CA LEU A 406 -16.48 9.64 13.95
C LEU A 406 -17.21 10.84 13.34
N ALA A 407 -18.38 10.63 12.74
CA ALA A 407 -19.17 11.70 12.13
C ALA A 407 -19.60 12.75 13.17
N ALA A 408 -20.00 12.33 14.37
CA ALA A 408 -20.37 13.24 15.46
C ALA A 408 -19.18 14.12 15.90
N GLN A 409 -18.02 13.49 16.15
CA GLN A 409 -16.79 14.19 16.54
C GLN A 409 -16.30 15.16 15.46
N VAL A 410 -16.38 14.74 14.20
CA VAL A 410 -16.00 15.56 13.06
C VAL A 410 -16.94 16.76 12.88
N ALA A 411 -18.24 16.58 13.07
CA ALA A 411 -19.22 17.67 12.95
C ALA A 411 -18.99 18.77 14.00
N GLU A 412 -18.67 18.37 15.24
CA GLU A 412 -18.31 19.31 16.33
C GLU A 412 -17.08 20.14 15.96
N GLN A 413 -16.01 19.49 15.50
CA GLN A 413 -14.74 20.15 15.18
C GLN A 413 -14.82 20.99 13.88
N ALA A 414 -15.62 20.56 12.91
CA ALA A 414 -15.83 21.27 11.65
C ALA A 414 -16.73 22.52 11.80
N LYS A 415 -17.39 22.70 12.95
CA LYS A 415 -18.27 23.85 13.25
C LYS A 415 -19.32 24.10 12.15
N GLY A 416 -19.92 23.03 11.64
CA GLY A 416 -20.96 23.10 10.61
C GLY A 416 -20.48 23.35 9.18
N LYS A 417 -19.16 23.47 8.93
CA LYS A 417 -18.61 23.60 7.58
C LYS A 417 -18.52 22.23 6.89
N PRO A 418 -18.83 22.12 5.59
CA PRO A 418 -18.60 20.90 4.82
C PRO A 418 -17.13 20.50 4.81
N LEU A 419 -16.82 19.22 5.06
CA LEU A 419 -15.44 18.74 5.18
C LEU A 419 -14.62 18.94 3.90
N GLY A 420 -15.24 18.77 2.74
CA GLY A 420 -14.58 19.01 1.44
C GLY A 420 -14.16 20.47 1.21
N ALA A 421 -14.71 21.42 1.98
CA ALA A 421 -14.38 22.84 1.90
C ALA A 421 -13.35 23.29 2.94
N LEU A 422 -12.98 22.41 3.89
CA LEU A 422 -11.97 22.73 4.89
C LEU A 422 -10.57 22.68 4.27
N PRO A 423 -9.68 23.63 4.60
CA PRO A 423 -8.29 23.55 4.18
C PRO A 423 -7.59 22.37 4.84
N LEU A 424 -6.58 21.81 4.15
CA LEU A 424 -5.90 20.59 4.59
C LEU A 424 -5.37 20.67 6.03
N HIS A 425 -4.85 21.82 6.48
CA HIS A 425 -4.34 21.96 7.84
C HIS A 425 -5.43 21.75 8.91
N GLN A 426 -6.66 22.22 8.67
CA GLN A 426 -7.78 21.97 9.60
C GLN A 426 -8.17 20.50 9.61
N LEU A 427 -8.17 19.84 8.44
CA LEU A 427 -8.42 18.39 8.34
C LEU A 427 -7.32 17.58 9.05
N GLN A 428 -6.06 18.02 8.97
CA GLN A 428 -4.94 17.40 9.69
C GLN A 428 -5.11 17.52 11.21
N ASP A 429 -5.61 18.65 11.71
CA ASP A 429 -5.87 18.85 13.13
C ASP A 429 -7.05 18.01 13.62
N ILE A 430 -8.14 17.96 12.83
CA ILE A 430 -9.27 17.05 13.11
C ILE A 430 -8.78 15.61 13.19
N ASN A 431 -8.02 15.14 12.21
CA ASN A 431 -7.47 13.78 12.21
C ASN A 431 -6.58 13.51 13.43
N SER A 432 -5.77 14.49 13.84
CA SER A 432 -4.90 14.36 15.02
C SER A 432 -5.73 14.19 16.30
N GLN A 433 -6.79 14.97 16.46
CA GLN A 433 -7.70 14.89 17.62
C GLN A 433 -8.46 13.56 17.66
N LEU A 434 -9.01 13.11 16.52
CA LEU A 434 -9.68 11.81 16.42
C LEU A 434 -8.74 10.67 16.86
N ARG A 435 -7.49 10.68 16.37
CA ARG A 435 -6.49 9.64 16.67
C ARG A 435 -6.00 9.65 18.12
N ALA A 436 -6.13 10.76 18.83
CA ALA A 436 -5.77 10.88 20.24
C ALA A 436 -6.85 10.34 21.20
N GLY A 437 -8.08 10.14 20.74
CA GLY A 437 -9.18 9.62 21.55
C GLY A 437 -9.12 8.09 21.79
N ASP A 438 -9.94 7.60 22.73
CA ASP A 438 -10.14 6.16 22.93
C ASP A 438 -11.05 5.57 21.84
N LEU A 439 -10.46 5.27 20.69
CA LEU A 439 -11.16 4.73 19.54
C LEU A 439 -11.73 3.32 19.77
N ARG A 440 -11.29 2.59 20.81
CA ARG A 440 -11.85 1.27 21.13
C ARG A 440 -13.29 1.39 21.61
N ALA A 441 -13.61 2.46 22.34
CA ALA A 441 -14.98 2.74 22.80
C ALA A 441 -15.97 2.87 21.63
N TRP A 442 -15.52 3.30 20.45
CA TRP A 442 -16.37 3.52 19.28
C TRP A 442 -16.74 2.22 18.54
N THR A 443 -16.16 1.10 18.95
CA THR A 443 -16.48 -0.24 18.40
C THR A 443 -17.32 -1.09 19.35
N LYS A 444 -17.73 -0.53 20.49
CA LYS A 444 -18.65 -1.18 21.43
C LYS A 444 -20.07 -1.00 20.90
N VAL A 445 -20.72 -2.13 20.60
CA VAL A 445 -22.13 -2.22 20.17
C VAL A 445 -22.91 -2.93 21.24
#